data_AF-A5G9Z6-F1
#
_entry.id   AF-A5G9Z6-F1
#
_cell.length_a   1.000
_cell.length_b   1.000
_cell.length_c   1.000
_cell.angle_alpha   90.00
_cell.angle_beta   90.00
_cell.angle_gamma   90.00
#
_symmetry.space_group_name_H-M   'P 1'
#
loop_
_entity.id
_entity.type
_entity.pdbx_description
1 polymer ?
#
loop_
_entity_poly.entity_id
_entity_poly.type
_entity_poly.pdbx_seq_one_letter_code
_entity_poly.pdbx_strand_id
1 'polypeptide(L)' 'MPEFPTSGRNLPEFPDSPYREVIVDPYRIVYRHIPTTAQIYIIAVVHGKRLLREESWDND' A
#
# COMPACT_ATOMS: atom_id res chain seq x y z
N MET A 1 6.03 18.51 -7.07
CA MET A 1 6.69 17.19 -6.89
C MET A 1 6.19 16.61 -5.58
N PRO A 2 6.00 15.29 -5.43
CA PRO A 2 5.67 14.73 -4.13
C PRO A 2 6.85 14.97 -3.17
N GLU A 3 6.61 15.75 -2.11
CA GLU A 3 7.69 16.29 -1.26
C GLU A 3 8.35 15.22 -0.38
N PHE A 4 7.62 14.15 -0.05
CA PHE A 4 8.10 13.07 0.84
C PHE A 4 7.63 11.69 0.38
N PRO A 5 8.14 11.16 -0.75
CA PRO A 5 7.67 9.91 -1.35
C PRO A 5 7.93 8.67 -0.47
N THR A 6 8.82 8.76 0.51
CA THR A 6 9.16 7.66 1.45
C THR A 6 8.51 7.80 2.82
N SER A 7 7.62 8.78 3.01
CA SER A 7 6.95 9.05 4.30
C SER A 7 6.01 7.92 4.76
N GLY A 8 5.45 7.16 3.83
CA GLY A 8 4.69 5.96 4.15
C GLY A 8 5.58 4.87 4.75
N ARG A 9 5.06 4.15 5.74
CA ARG A 9 5.74 2.99 6.33
C ARG A 9 5.76 1.83 5.34
N ASN A 10 6.68 0.89 5.51
CA ASN A 10 6.64 -0.35 4.73
C ASN A 10 5.32 -1.08 4.97
N LEU A 11 4.77 -1.68 3.92
CA LEU A 11 3.54 -2.45 4.02
C LEU A 11 3.75 -3.64 4.98
N PRO A 12 3.05 -3.72 6.12
CA PRO A 12 3.30 -4.75 7.13
C PRO A 12 3.17 -6.18 6.62
N GLU A 13 2.29 -6.40 5.64
CA GLU A 13 2.05 -7.69 4.99
C GLU A 13 3.23 -8.13 4.12
N PHE A 14 4.05 -7.19 3.64
CA PHE A 14 5.19 -7.44 2.75
C PHE A 14 6.38 -6.50 3.10
N PRO A 15 7.05 -6.70 4.25
CA PRO A 15 8.01 -5.75 4.80
C PRO A 15 9.26 -5.53 3.93
N ASP A 16 9.64 -6.53 3.14
CA ASP A 16 10.79 -6.50 2.22
C ASP A 16 10.42 -6.02 0.79
N SER A 17 9.15 -5.69 0.57
CA SER A 17 8.66 -5.20 -0.73
C SER A 17 8.87 -3.69 -0.89
N PRO A 18 8.86 -3.15 -2.13
CA PRO A 18 8.91 -1.70 -2.35
C PRO A 18 7.57 -1.00 -2.03
N TYR A 19 6.57 -1.73 -1.54
CA TYR A 19 5.26 -1.18 -1.22
C TYR A 19 5.27 -0.49 0.14
N ARG A 20 4.61 0.65 0.16
CA ARG A 20 4.44 1.49 1.33
C ARG A 20 2.97 1.75 1.54
N GLU A 21 2.62 2.04 2.78
CA GLU A 21 1.30 2.50 3.13
C GLU A 21 1.32 3.82 3.91
N VAL A 22 0.29 4.62 3.64
CA VAL A 22 -0.12 5.74 4.50
C VAL A 22 -1.52 5.45 4.99
N ILE A 23 -1.73 5.64 6.29
CA ILE A 23 -3.05 5.55 6.91
C ILE A 23 -3.65 6.95 6.94
N VAL A 24 -4.77 7.13 6.27
CA VAL A 24 -5.61 8.32 6.31
C VAL A 24 -6.98 7.86 6.74
N ASP A 25 -7.23 7.82 8.05
CA ASP A 25 -8.44 7.20 8.60
C ASP A 25 -9.72 7.70 7.89
N PRO A 26 -10.63 6.80 7.46
CA PRO A 26 -10.66 5.35 7.69
C PRO A 26 -9.99 4.51 6.59
N TYR A 27 -9.02 5.03 5.84
CA TYR A 27 -8.41 4.37 4.68
C TYR A 27 -6.93 4.02 4.87
N ARG A 28 -6.50 2.94 4.21
CA ARG A 28 -5.10 2.59 3.96
C ARG A 28 -4.81 2.80 2.46
N ILE A 29 -3.86 3.66 2.14
CA ILE A 29 -3.41 3.90 0.77
C ILE A 29 -2.10 3.15 0.58
N VAL A 30 -2.10 2.16 -0.31
CA VAL A 30 -0.91 1.39 -0.68
C VAL A 30 -0.32 1.96 -1.95
N TYR A 31 0.97 2.26 -1.93
CA TYR A 31 1.67 2.86 -3.06
C TYR A 31 3.11 2.34 -3.17
N ARG A 32 3.76 2.63 -4.30
CA ARG A 32 5.21 2.49 -4.45
C ARG A 32 5.82 3.72 -5.11
N HIS A 33 7.05 4.01 -4.75
CA HIS A 33 7.87 5.05 -5.38
C HIS A 33 8.79 4.44 -6.43
N ILE A 34 8.88 5.05 -7.60
CA ILE A 34 9.84 4.71 -8.65
C ILE A 34 10.94 5.77 -8.65
N PRO A 35 12.11 5.54 -8.02
CA PRO A 35 13.12 6.58 -7.82
C PRO A 35 13.71 7.12 -9.12
N THR A 36 13.83 6.28 -10.15
CA THR A 36 14.41 6.65 -11.44
C THR A 36 13.57 7.67 -12.20
N THR A 37 12.27 7.72 -11.95
CA THR A 37 11.33 8.64 -12.63
C THR A 37 10.66 9.61 -11.67
N ALA A 38 10.97 9.55 -10.37
CA ALA A 38 10.30 10.31 -9.31
C ALA A 38 8.77 10.17 -9.30
N GLN A 39 8.25 9.01 -9.73
CA GLN A 39 6.82 8.75 -9.83
C GLN A 39 6.28 7.98 -8.64
N ILE A 40 5.00 8.22 -8.32
CA ILE A 40 4.25 7.49 -7.30
C ILE A 40 3.13 6.73 -7.98
N TYR A 41 3.09 5.42 -7.73
CA TYR A 41 2.04 4.52 -8.22
C TYR A 41 1.14 4.17 -7.05
N ILE A 42 -0.13 4.57 -7.11
CA ILE A 42 -1.15 4.14 -6.18
C ILE A 42 -1.63 2.75 -6.62
N ILE A 43 -1.42 1.75 -5.77
CA ILE A 43 -1.75 0.36 -6.05
C ILE A 43 -3.16 0.04 -5.58
N ALA A 44 -3.50 0.51 -4.37
CA ALA A 44 -4.81 0.27 -3.78
C ALA A 44 -5.20 1.38 -2.81
N VAL A 45 -6.51 1.59 -2.69
CA VAL A 45 -7.14 2.39 -1.64
C VAL A 45 -8.11 1.46 -0.91
N VAL A 46 -7.79 1.12 0.33
CA VAL A 46 -8.52 0.14 1.12
C VAL A 46 -9.26 0.84 2.25
N HIS A 47 -10.56 0.62 2.37
CA HIS A 47 -11.31 1.12 3.52
C HIS A 47 -11.01 0.23 4.74
N GLY A 48 -10.41 0.79 5.79
CA GLY A 48 -9.95 0.09 7.00
C GLY A 48 -11.06 -0.59 7.82
N LYS A 49 -12.33 -0.19 7.63
CA LYS A 49 -13.50 -0.93 8.19
C LYS A 49 -13.98 -2.09 7.32
N ARG A 50 -13.44 -2.27 6.11
CA ARG A 50 -13.72 -3.44 5.27
C ARG A 50 -12.63 -4.46 5.60
N LEU A 51 -12.98 -5.51 6.35
CA LEU A 51 -12.16 -6.71 6.46
C LEU A 51 -11.86 -7.18 5.04
N LEU A 52 -10.59 -7.14 4.62
CA LEU A 52 -10.15 -7.87 3.45
C LEU A 52 -10.39 -9.34 3.79
N ARG A 53 -11.37 -9.95 3.13
CA ARG A 53 -11.61 -11.37 3.25
C ARG A 53 -10.38 -12.06 2.68
N GLU A 54 -9.75 -12.91 3.49
CA GLU A 54 -8.76 -13.87 2.98
C GLU A 54 -9.51 -14.76 1.98
N GLU A 55 -9.18 -14.64 0.69
CA GLU A 55 -9.61 -15.67 -0.28
C GLU A 55 -8.73 -16.88 -0.05
N SER A 56 -9.23 -17.83 0.74
CA SER A 56 -8.73 -19.20 0.70
C SER A 56 -9.00 -19.73 -0.70
N TRP A 57 -7.93 -19.99 -1.46
CA TRP A 57 -7.99 -20.85 -2.63
C TRP A 57 -8.17 -22.28 -2.11
N ASP A 58 -9.39 -22.59 -1.65
CA ASP A 58 -9.76 -23.96 -1.36
C ASP A 58 -9.89 -24.68 -2.71
N ASN A 59 -8.90 -25.54 -2.97
CA ASN A 59 -8.88 -26.47 -4.09
C ASN A 59 -10.01 -27.48 -3.85
N ASP A 60 -11.10 -27.36 -4.61
CA ASP A 60 -12.09 -28.42 -4.82
C ASP A 60 -11.62 -29.33 -5.97
#